data_AF-A0A822C4B6-F1
#
_entry.id   AF-A0A822C4B6-F1
#
_cell.length_a   1.000
_cell.length_b   1.000
_cell.length_c   1.000
_cell.angle_alpha   90.00
_cell.angle_beta   90.00
_cell.angle_gamma   90.00
#
_symmetry.space_group_name_H-M   'P 1'
#
loop_
_entity.id
_entity.type
_entity.pdbx_description
1 polymer ?
#
loop_
_entity_poly.entity_id
_entity_poly.type
_entity_poly.pdbx_seq_one_letter_code
_entity_poly.pdbx_strand_id
1 'polypeptide(L)'
;MCESQEDRCIDFIRDKCANKRTFFICSGGLGKNIVPKIHELPQVYAIYIYCADVIFHQEWASKFSKIRVVCNDDDKVLLPQLAVDVAQANVDWGNALVKE
;
A
#
# COMPACT_ATOMS: atom_id res chain seq x y z
N MET A 1 -6.12 -25.34 -10.54
CA MET A 1 -5.96 -24.96 -9.12
C MET A 1 -6.98 -23.87 -8.82
N CYS A 2 -7.57 -23.86 -7.63
CA CYS A 2 -8.47 -22.78 -7.24
C CYS A 2 -7.63 -21.54 -6.91
N GLU A 3 -7.97 -20.38 -7.49
CA GLU A 3 -7.29 -19.11 -7.26
C GLU A 3 -7.51 -18.68 -5.79
N SER A 4 -6.44 -18.30 -5.09
CA SER A 4 -6.56 -17.84 -3.70
C SER A 4 -7.09 -16.41 -3.63
N GLN A 5 -7.51 -15.96 -2.43
CA GLN A 5 -7.92 -14.57 -2.26
C GLN A 5 -6.76 -13.59 -2.49
N GLU A 6 -5.53 -13.99 -2.13
CA GLU A 6 -4.32 -13.23 -2.40
C GLU A 6 -4.07 -13.06 -3.89
N ASP A 7 -4.15 -14.15 -4.66
CA ASP A 7 -3.93 -14.12 -6.11
C ASP A 7 -4.94 -13.21 -6.79
N ARG A 8 -6.23 -13.31 -6.43
CA ARG A 8 -7.28 -12.40 -6.91
C ARG A 8 -7.00 -10.94 -6.60
N CYS A 9 -6.45 -10.64 -5.42
CA CYS A 9 -6.12 -9.28 -5.01
C CYS A 9 -4.94 -8.73 -5.84
N ILE A 10 -3.91 -9.55 -6.04
CA ILE A 10 -2.73 -9.20 -6.84
C ILE A 10 -3.14 -8.90 -8.28
N ASP A 11 -3.96 -9.78 -8.88
CA ASP A 11 -4.39 -9.61 -10.26
C ASP A 11 -5.35 -8.43 -10.41
N PHE A 12 -6.19 -8.14 -9.41
CA PHE A 12 -6.98 -6.91 -9.40
C PHE A 12 -6.11 -5.65 -9.42
N ILE A 13 -5.08 -5.57 -8.55
CA ILE A 13 -4.17 -4.42 -8.49
C ILE A 13 -3.35 -4.31 -9.78
N ARG A 14 -2.90 -5.43 -10.34
CA ARG A 14 -2.12 -5.45 -11.57
C ARG A 14 -2.96 -5.01 -12.77
N ASP A 15 -4.13 -5.61 -12.95
CA ASP A 15 -4.86 -5.52 -14.21
C ASP A 15 -5.94 -4.45 -14.19
N LYS A 16 -6.68 -4.32 -13.06
CA LYS A 16 -7.82 -3.40 -12.95
C LYS A 16 -7.41 -2.02 -12.44
N CYS A 17 -6.20 -1.90 -11.88
CA CYS A 17 -5.65 -0.64 -11.38
C CYS A 17 -4.43 -0.14 -12.16
N ALA A 18 -4.09 -0.72 -13.32
CA ALA A 18 -2.91 -0.35 -14.10
C ALA A 18 -2.79 1.17 -14.38
N ASN A 19 -3.90 1.84 -14.64
CA ASN A 19 -3.97 3.28 -14.91
C ASN A 19 -4.51 4.09 -13.73
N LYS A 20 -4.50 3.52 -12.52
CA LYS A 20 -5.00 4.17 -11.31
C LYS A 20 -3.86 4.35 -10.33
N ARG A 21 -4.00 5.34 -9.46
CA ARG A 21 -3.17 5.42 -8.27
C ARG A 21 -3.78 4.55 -7.17
N THR A 22 -2.99 3.64 -6.61
CA THR A 22 -3.45 2.66 -5.63
C THR A 22 -2.77 2.92 -4.28
N PHE A 23 -3.60 3.12 -3.25
CA PHE A 23 -3.21 3.08 -1.85
C PHE A 23 -3.70 1.74 -1.28
N PHE A 24 -2.79 0.90 -0.81
CA PHE A 24 -3.12 -0.47 -0.40
C PHE A 24 -3.03 -0.62 1.11
N ILE A 25 -4.15 -0.95 1.75
CA ILE A 25 -4.21 -1.23 3.19
C ILE A 25 -4.44 -2.73 3.37
N CYS A 26 -3.63 -3.38 4.18
CA CYS A 26 -3.77 -4.81 4.44
C CYS A 26 -3.35 -5.20 5.86
N SER A 27 -3.73 -6.42 6.26
CA SER A 27 -3.23 -7.00 7.51
C SER A 27 -1.79 -7.47 7.37
N GLY A 28 -1.09 -7.63 8.49
CA GLY A 28 0.31 -8.12 8.49
C GLY A 28 0.48 -9.48 7.81
N GLY A 29 -0.41 -10.43 8.11
CA GLY A 29 -0.36 -11.79 7.53
C GLY A 29 -0.57 -11.81 6.02
N LEU A 30 -1.63 -11.16 5.53
CA LEU A 30 -1.89 -11.06 4.09
C LEU A 30 -0.82 -10.21 3.38
N GLY A 31 -0.36 -9.15 4.04
CA GLY A 31 0.69 -8.27 3.54
C GLY A 31 1.98 -9.02 3.22
N LYS A 32 2.40 -9.97 4.08
CA LYS A 32 3.57 -10.82 3.83
C LYS A 32 3.50 -11.61 2.52
N ASN A 33 2.29 -11.98 2.08
CA ASN A 33 2.09 -12.75 0.85
C ASN A 33 1.89 -11.85 -0.39
N ILE A 34 1.18 -10.72 -0.22
CA ILE A 34 0.77 -9.85 -1.33
C ILE A 34 1.84 -8.81 -1.66
N VAL A 35 2.36 -8.10 -0.65
CA VAL A 35 3.25 -6.94 -0.84
C VAL A 35 4.51 -7.28 -1.65
N PRO A 36 5.22 -8.41 -1.43
CA PRO A 36 6.39 -8.76 -2.23
C PRO A 36 6.11 -8.89 -3.74
N LYS A 37 4.85 -9.13 -4.12
CA LYS A 37 4.45 -9.30 -5.53
C LYS A 37 3.96 -8.00 -6.18
N ILE A 38 3.65 -6.96 -5.39
CA ILE A 38 3.04 -5.71 -5.89
C ILE A 38 3.83 -4.45 -5.59
N HIS A 39 4.80 -4.46 -4.67
CA HIS A 39 5.45 -3.23 -4.21
C HIS A 39 6.17 -2.46 -5.33
N GLU A 40 6.73 -3.15 -6.33
CA GLU A 40 7.38 -2.51 -7.47
C GLU A 40 6.40 -2.00 -8.54
N LEU A 41 5.12 -2.36 -8.46
CA LEU A 41 4.15 -1.94 -9.47
C LEU A 41 3.99 -0.40 -9.46
N PRO A 42 4.11 0.29 -10.62
CA PRO A 42 4.03 1.74 -10.68
C PRO A 42 2.72 2.32 -10.15
N GLN A 43 1.60 1.60 -10.34
CA GLN A 43 0.29 2.01 -9.83
C GLN A 43 0.19 1.98 -8.30
N VAL A 44 1.05 1.22 -7.62
CA VAL A 44 1.08 1.16 -6.15
C VAL A 44 1.88 2.34 -5.65
N TYR A 45 1.20 3.29 -5.02
CA TYR A 45 1.79 4.53 -4.52
C TYR A 45 2.26 4.39 -3.07
N ALA A 46 1.43 3.81 -2.22
CA ALA A 46 1.72 3.60 -0.81
C ALA A 46 1.00 2.36 -0.27
N ILE A 47 1.63 1.72 0.72
CA ILE A 47 1.14 0.53 1.40
C ILE A 47 1.09 0.80 2.91
N TYR A 48 0.02 0.33 3.55
CA TYR A 48 -0.22 0.49 4.99
C TYR A 48 -0.55 -0.88 5.58
N ILE A 49 0.15 -1.22 6.67
CA ILE A 49 -0.03 -2.51 7.35
C ILE A 49 -0.72 -2.25 8.69
N TYR A 50 -1.96 -2.72 8.82
CA TYR A 50 -2.71 -2.65 10.07
C TYR A 50 -2.76 -4.04 10.73
N CYS A 51 -2.07 -4.21 11.87
CA CYS A 51 -1.98 -5.50 12.53
C CYS A 51 -1.69 -5.40 14.02
N ALA A 52 -2.14 -6.39 14.80
CA ALA A 52 -1.88 -6.44 16.24
C ALA A 52 -0.38 -6.58 16.58
N ASP A 53 0.35 -7.41 15.85
CA ASP A 53 1.78 -7.66 16.08
C ASP A 53 2.65 -6.72 15.24
N VAL A 54 2.73 -5.46 15.66
CA VAL A 54 3.44 -4.40 14.95
C VAL A 54 4.94 -4.68 14.85
N ILE A 55 5.58 -5.12 15.94
CA ILE A 55 7.04 -5.31 15.99
C ILE A 55 7.47 -6.37 14.98
N PHE A 56 6.81 -7.53 14.96
CA PHE A 56 7.13 -8.61 14.05
C PHE A 56 6.94 -8.24 12.57
N HIS A 57 5.92 -7.42 12.26
CA HIS A 57 5.66 -7.00 10.89
C HIS A 57 6.52 -5.80 10.47
N GLN A 58 6.98 -4.96 11.41
CA GLN A 58 7.85 -3.82 11.12
C GLN A 58 9.20 -4.27 10.55
N GLU A 59 9.81 -5.31 11.10
CA GLU A 59 11.09 -5.85 10.60
C GLU A 59 10.97 -6.31 9.14
N TRP A 60 9.90 -7.04 8.81
CA TRP A 60 9.63 -7.46 7.44
C TRP A 60 9.32 -6.26 6.53
N ALA A 61 8.50 -5.33 7.02
CA ALA A 61 8.04 -4.18 6.25
C ALA A 61 9.18 -3.22 5.89
N SER A 62 10.21 -3.13 6.73
CA SER A 62 11.39 -2.27 6.50
C SER A 62 12.10 -2.51 5.17
N LYS A 63 11.88 -3.68 4.55
CA LYS A 63 12.46 -4.08 3.26
C LYS A 63 11.77 -3.45 2.06
N PHE A 64 10.60 -2.83 2.25
CA PHE A 64 9.77 -2.29 1.17
C PHE A 64 9.58 -0.79 1.32
N SER A 65 10.16 -0.02 0.40
CA SER A 65 10.18 1.45 0.44
C SER A 65 8.79 2.10 0.37
N LYS A 66 7.81 1.41 -0.21
CA LYS A 66 6.42 1.90 -0.34
C LYS A 66 5.55 1.60 0.87
N ILE A 67 6.01 0.82 1.84
CA ILE A 67 5.30 0.69 3.11
C ILE A 67 5.54 1.95 3.93
N ARG A 68 4.47 2.71 4.18
CA ARG A 68 4.52 3.97 4.93
C ARG A 68 4.40 3.76 6.43
N VAL A 69 3.60 2.78 6.83
CA VAL A 69 3.34 2.51 8.24
C VAL A 69 3.02 1.04 8.49
N VAL A 70 3.45 0.55 9.65
CA VAL A 70 2.91 -0.63 10.31
C VAL A 70 2.36 -0.18 11.66
N CYS A 71 1.08 -0.38 11.93
CA CYS A 71 0.47 0.05 13.19
C CYS A 71 -0.71 -0.84 13.61
N ASN A 72 -1.17 -0.65 14.84
CA ASN A 72 -2.38 -1.24 15.41
C ASN A 72 -3.40 -0.18 15.86
N ASP A 73 -3.14 1.10 15.55
CA ASP A 73 -4.00 2.24 15.87
C ASP A 73 -4.28 2.98 14.55
N ASP A 74 -5.53 2.86 14.09
CA ASP A 74 -5.98 3.46 12.84
C ASP A 74 -6.36 4.93 13.01
N ASP A 75 -7.04 5.26 14.12
CA ASP A 75 -7.45 6.63 14.44
C ASP A 75 -6.28 7.61 14.56
N LYS A 76 -5.20 7.20 15.25
CA LYS A 76 -4.07 8.10 15.53
C LYS A 76 -2.92 7.98 14.55
N VAL A 77 -2.83 6.88 13.81
CA VAL A 77 -1.66 6.62 12.95
C VAL A 77 -2.06 6.36 11.50
N LEU A 78 -2.86 5.31 11.22
CA LEU A 78 -3.13 4.91 9.83
C LEU A 78 -3.89 5.98 9.06
N LEU A 79 -5.04 6.42 9.57
CA LEU A 79 -5.91 7.36 8.88
C LEU A 79 -5.26 8.74 8.73
N PRO A 80 -4.60 9.32 9.75
CA PRO A 80 -3.85 10.56 9.57
C PRO A 80 -2.74 10.43 8.52
N GLN A 81 -1.95 9.35 8.54
CA GLN A 81 -0.88 9.15 7.56
C GLN A 81 -1.43 8.99 6.13
N LEU A 82 -2.50 8.21 5.97
CA LEU A 82 -3.18 8.05 4.68
C LEU A 82 -3.69 9.39 4.15
N ALA A 83 -4.31 10.22 5.01
CA ALA A 83 -4.82 11.53 4.59
C ALA A 83 -3.69 12.45 4.10
N VAL A 84 -2.56 12.47 4.81
CA VAL A 84 -1.36 13.22 4.40
C VAL A 84 -0.84 12.71 3.05
N ASP A 85 -0.70 11.40 2.89
CA ASP A 85 -0.18 10.81 1.65
C ASP A 85 -1.11 11.04 0.45
N VAL A 86 -2.43 11.01 0.66
CA VAL A 86 -3.43 11.34 -0.37
C VAL A 86 -3.31 12.80 -0.78
N ALA A 87 -3.20 13.72 0.19
CA ALA A 87 -2.99 15.14 -0.10
C ALA A 87 -1.70 15.37 -0.88
N GLN A 88 -0.59 14.75 -0.47
CA GLN A 88 0.69 14.85 -1.17
C GLN A 88 0.59 14.29 -2.59
N ALA A 89 -0.07 13.15 -2.78
CA ALA A 89 -0.22 12.57 -4.09
C ALA A 89 -1.01 13.50 -5.05
N ASN A 90 -2.01 14.22 -4.55
CA ASN A 90 -2.75 15.21 -5.35
C ASN A 90 -1.85 16.39 -5.75
N VAL A 91 -0.99 16.86 -4.84
CA VAL A 91 0.02 17.89 -5.13
C VAL A 91 0.99 17.41 -6.20
N ASP A 92 1.54 16.20 -6.06
CA ASP A 92 2.47 15.61 -7.03
C ASP A 92 1.85 15.50 -8.42
N TRP A 93 0.57 15.13 -8.48
CA TRP A 93 -0.17 15.05 -9.74
C TRP A 93 -0.40 16.43 -10.36
N GLY A 94 -0.84 17.42 -9.57
CA GLY A 94 -0.98 18.79 -10.04
C GLY A 94 0.34 19.36 -10.58
N ASN A 95 1.45 19.11 -9.88
CA ASN A 95 2.78 19.54 -10.31
C ASN A 95 3.23 18.86 -11.61
N ALA A 96 2.85 17.60 -11.85
CA ALA A 96 3.16 16.92 -13.10
C ALA A 96 2.42 17.56 -14.29
N LEU A 97 1.17 17.97 -14.11
CA LEU A 97 0.37 18.63 -15.16
C LEU A 97 0.87 20.03 -15.52
N VAL A 98 1.52 20.73 -14.59
CA VAL A 98 2.03 22.10 -14.80
C VAL A 98 3.43 22.11 -15.44
N LYS A 99 4.13 20.96 -15.44
CA LYS A 99 5.48 20.82 -16.00
C LYS A 99 5.49 20.36 -17.46
N GLU A 100 4.31 20.14 -18.06
CA GLU A 100 4.10 19.92 -19.50
C GLU A 100 3.74 21.24 -20.20
#